data_AF-A0A396TRG8-F1
#
_entry.id   AF-A0A396TRG8-F1
#
_cell.length_a   1.000
_cell.length_b   1.000
_cell.length_c   1.000
_cell.angle_alpha   90.00
_cell.angle_beta   90.00
_cell.angle_gamma   90.00
#
_symmetry.space_group_name_H-M   'P 1'
#
loop_
_entity.id
_entity.type
_entity.pdbx_description
1 polymer ?
#
loop_
_entity_poly.entity_id
_entity_poly.type
_entity_poly.pdbx_seq_one_letter_code
_entity_poly.pdbx_strand_id
1 'polypeptide(L)'
;MFKGEIVPKGKLAFDFSYNVLTTCFDRLVDIENTSGLYQIFTLDGLPLKVGIAKSLRSRLNQHLKSSQKRLKSTIDGEVLEPSHLQSTQSILAKHLYFDSSLTNDNDLKTECGRRNFLIKETYLLITYTCDREEAKRLEKIAESSDMWRYKGMVKII
;
A
#
# COMPACT_ATOMS: atom_id res chain seq x y z
N MET A 1 20.50 -4.37 1.19
CA MET A 1 20.24 -5.56 0.35
C MET A 1 19.85 -6.68 1.30
N PHE A 2 18.56 -6.99 1.40
CA PHE A 2 18.09 -8.04 2.32
C PHE A 2 18.48 -9.41 1.74
N LYS A 3 19.51 -10.03 2.33
CA LYS A 3 19.87 -11.44 2.11
C LYS A 3 19.38 -12.23 3.33
N GLY A 4 18.12 -12.63 3.29
CA GLY A 4 17.49 -13.44 4.33
C GLY A 4 16.00 -13.55 4.04
N GLU A 5 15.44 -14.75 4.22
CA GLU A 5 13.99 -14.92 4.24
C GLU A 5 13.42 -14.02 5.33
N ILE A 6 12.60 -13.04 4.93
CA ILE A 6 11.78 -12.29 5.87
C ILE A 6 10.73 -13.30 6.35
N VAL A 7 10.97 -13.93 7.49
CA VAL A 7 9.94 -14.67 8.23
C VAL A 7 9.26 -13.64 9.13
N PRO A 8 8.05 -13.17 8.82
CA PRO A 8 7.32 -12.35 9.76
C PRO A 8 6.87 -13.24 10.91
N LYS A 9 7.28 -12.90 12.12
CA LYS A 9 6.46 -13.19 13.29
C LYS A 9 5.20 -12.33 13.18
N GLY A 10 4.17 -12.85 12.54
CA GLY A 10 2.90 -12.17 12.41
C GLY A 10 1.88 -13.07 11.72
N LYS A 11 1.27 -13.97 12.50
CA LYS A 11 0.02 -14.61 12.08
C LYS A 11 -0.98 -13.47 11.83
N LEU A 12 -1.69 -13.50 10.69
CA LEU A 12 -2.86 -12.66 10.50
C LEU A 12 -3.79 -12.82 11.72
N ALA A 13 -4.23 -11.70 12.29
CA ALA A 13 -5.05 -11.68 13.50
C ALA A 13 -6.55 -11.97 13.25
N PHE A 14 -6.96 -12.27 12.01
CA PHE A 14 -8.39 -12.26 11.63
C PHE A 14 -8.93 -13.59 11.08
N ASP A 15 -8.10 -14.44 10.47
CA ASP A 15 -8.52 -15.76 9.98
C ASP A 15 -7.28 -16.64 9.72
N PHE A 16 -7.17 -17.78 10.42
CA PHE A 16 -6.03 -18.70 10.31
C PHE A 16 -6.12 -19.67 9.12
N SER A 17 -7.20 -19.59 8.33
CA SER A 17 -7.42 -20.49 7.18
C SER A 17 -6.63 -20.12 5.93
N TYR A 18 -5.99 -18.95 5.91
CA TYR A 18 -5.27 -18.44 4.74
C TYR A 18 -3.75 -18.45 4.94
N ASN A 19 -3.05 -19.01 3.94
CA ASN A 19 -1.61 -18.84 3.82
C ASN A 19 -1.31 -17.36 3.46
N VAL A 20 -0.28 -16.81 4.10
CA VAL A 20 0.16 -15.43 3.87
C VAL A 20 1.56 -15.47 3.30
N LEU A 21 1.74 -14.89 2.11
CA LEU A 21 3.05 -14.63 1.55
C LEU A 21 3.54 -13.27 2.03
N THR A 22 4.77 -13.23 2.56
CA THR A 22 5.43 -11.96 2.87
C THR A 22 6.48 -11.63 1.83
N THR A 23 6.46 -10.40 1.36
CA THR A 23 7.34 -9.92 0.29
C THR A 23 7.50 -8.41 0.37
N CYS A 24 8.12 -7.81 -0.63
CA CYS A 24 8.43 -6.39 -0.71
C CYS A 24 8.23 -5.87 -2.14
N PHE A 25 8.20 -4.55 -2.30
CA PHE A 25 7.87 -3.91 -3.57
C PHE A 25 8.94 -4.10 -4.67
N ASP A 26 10.18 -4.43 -4.35
CA ASP A 26 11.21 -4.79 -5.34
C ASP A 26 11.08 -6.25 -5.83
N ARG A 27 10.25 -7.06 -5.19
CA ARG A 27 10.04 -8.49 -5.50
C ARG A 27 8.65 -8.80 -6.04
N LEU A 28 7.94 -7.81 -6.61
CA LEU A 28 6.59 -8.03 -7.15
C LEU A 28 6.54 -9.06 -8.29
N VAL A 29 7.66 -9.33 -8.98
CA VAL A 29 7.73 -10.36 -10.02
C VAL A 29 7.44 -11.77 -9.48
N ASP A 30 7.71 -12.00 -8.20
CA ASP A 30 7.52 -13.28 -7.50
C ASP A 30 6.06 -13.51 -7.08
N ILE A 31 5.21 -12.47 -7.08
CA ILE A 31 3.81 -12.55 -6.64
C ILE A 31 2.94 -13.07 -7.77
N GLU A 32 2.06 -14.03 -7.55
CA GLU A 32 1.13 -14.51 -8.58
C GLU A 32 0.21 -13.39 -9.10
N ASN A 33 -0.08 -13.43 -10.41
CA ASN A 33 -0.93 -12.42 -11.03
C ASN A 33 -2.43 -12.75 -10.93
N THR A 34 -2.88 -13.09 -9.73
CA THR A 34 -4.25 -13.54 -9.44
C THR A 34 -4.99 -12.57 -8.51
N SER A 35 -6.24 -12.90 -8.19
CA SER A 35 -7.07 -12.16 -7.23
C SER A 35 -6.56 -12.36 -5.81
N GLY A 36 -6.75 -11.33 -4.98
CA GLY A 36 -6.45 -11.44 -3.57
C GLY A 36 -6.41 -10.10 -2.85
N LEU A 37 -5.92 -10.18 -1.62
CA LEU A 37 -5.76 -9.09 -0.67
C LEU A 37 -4.27 -8.81 -0.46
N TYR A 38 -3.92 -7.53 -0.40
CA TYR A 38 -2.61 -7.06 0.00
C TYR A 38 -2.74 -6.15 1.22
N GLN A 39 -1.73 -6.23 2.08
CA GLN A 39 -1.57 -5.31 3.19
C GLN A 39 -0.17 -4.72 3.11
N ILE A 40 -0.06 -3.44 3.42
CA ILE A 40 1.18 -2.67 3.40
C ILE A 40 1.48 -2.25 4.83
N PHE A 41 2.65 -2.62 5.29
CA PHE A 41 3.18 -2.24 6.59
C PHE A 41 4.53 -1.56 6.40
N THR A 42 4.86 -0.62 7.26
CA THR A 42 6.25 -0.16 7.39
C THR A 42 7.09 -1.25 8.05
N LEU A 43 8.42 -1.18 7.91
CA LEU A 43 9.34 -2.17 8.52
C LEU A 43 9.27 -2.20 10.06
N ASP A 44 8.88 -1.10 10.71
CA ASP A 44 8.63 -1.03 12.17
C ASP A 44 7.22 -1.51 12.57
N GLY A 45 6.42 -1.97 11.61
CA GLY A 45 5.16 -2.66 11.85
C GLY A 45 3.90 -1.78 11.83
N LEU A 46 3.99 -0.51 11.42
CA LEU A 46 2.84 0.37 11.29
C LEU A 46 1.95 -0.08 10.10
N PRO A 47 0.69 -0.46 10.33
CA PRO A 47 -0.26 -0.78 9.26
C PRO A 47 -0.63 0.47 8.43
N LEU A 48 -0.12 0.55 7.20
CA LEU A 48 -0.41 1.67 6.31
C LEU A 48 -1.75 1.49 5.62
N LYS A 49 -1.92 0.37 4.91
CA LYS A 49 -3.08 0.16 4.06
C LYS A 49 -3.38 -1.31 3.82
N VAL A 50 -4.66 -1.65 3.82
CA VAL A 50 -5.19 -2.87 3.19
C VAL A 50 -5.89 -2.53 1.87
N GLY A 51 -5.85 -3.47 0.93
CA GLY A 51 -6.65 -3.39 -0.28
C GLY A 51 -6.75 -4.70 -1.04
N ILE A 52 -7.64 -4.74 -2.03
CA ILE A 52 -7.80 -5.91 -2.91
C ILE A 52 -7.47 -5.62 -4.37
N ALA A 53 -7.28 -6.69 -5.14
CA ALA A 53 -7.17 -6.62 -6.59
C ALA A 53 -7.69 -7.90 -7.26
N LYS A 54 -8.16 -7.79 -8.52
CA LYS A 54 -8.33 -8.94 -9.42
C LYS A 54 -7.00 -9.54 -9.89
N SER A 55 -5.96 -8.73 -9.80
CA SER A 55 -4.60 -9.01 -10.28
C SER A 55 -3.65 -8.24 -9.36
N LEU A 56 -3.18 -8.94 -8.33
CA LEU A 56 -2.34 -8.38 -7.27
C LEU A 56 -1.06 -7.76 -7.82
N ARG A 57 -0.33 -8.52 -8.66
CA ARG A 57 0.90 -8.03 -9.28
C ARG A 57 0.68 -6.73 -10.04
N SER A 58 -0.37 -6.64 -10.87
CA SER A 58 -0.67 -5.41 -11.61
C SER A 58 -0.99 -4.24 -10.68
N ARG A 59 -1.84 -4.47 -9.67
CA ARG A 59 -2.24 -3.41 -8.73
C ARG A 59 -1.07 -2.88 -7.90
N LEU A 60 -0.23 -3.79 -7.38
CA LEU A 60 0.95 -3.43 -6.60
C LEU A 60 1.98 -2.70 -7.47
N ASN A 61 2.13 -3.08 -8.75
CA ASN A 61 2.96 -2.34 -9.69
C ASN A 61 2.44 -0.91 -9.94
N GLN A 62 1.12 -0.70 -9.97
CA GLN A 62 0.55 0.65 -10.06
C GLN A 62 0.87 1.48 -8.81
N HIS A 63 0.81 0.88 -7.63
CA HIS A 63 1.22 1.52 -6.39
C HIS A 63 2.70 1.87 -6.40
N LEU A 64 3.56 0.91 -6.77
CA LEU A 64 4.99 1.10 -6.87
C LEU A 64 5.38 2.21 -7.83
N LYS A 65 4.74 2.28 -9.01
CA LYS A 65 5.02 3.36 -9.97
C LYS A 65 4.80 4.74 -9.36
N SER A 66 3.81 4.87 -8.47
CA SER A 66 3.51 6.10 -7.71
C SER A 66 3.51 7.38 -8.56
N SER A 67 3.04 7.26 -9.81
CA SER A 67 3.44 8.18 -10.86
C SER A 67 2.93 9.60 -10.61
N GLN A 68 3.81 10.59 -10.67
CA GLN A 68 3.45 11.99 -10.46
C GLN A 68 2.43 12.46 -11.49
N LYS A 69 2.52 11.99 -12.74
CA LYS A 69 1.55 12.30 -13.81
C LYS A 69 0.12 11.85 -13.50
N ARG A 70 -0.06 10.97 -12.49
CA ARG A 70 -1.37 10.48 -12.03
C ARG A 70 -1.86 11.18 -10.77
N LEU A 71 -1.05 12.06 -10.18
CA LEU A 71 -1.40 13.01 -9.12
C LEU A 71 -1.58 14.40 -9.75
N LYS A 72 -2.82 14.75 -10.07
CA LYS A 72 -3.15 15.99 -10.79
C LYS A 72 -3.58 17.06 -9.82
N SER A 73 -2.88 18.19 -9.82
CA SER A 73 -3.35 19.39 -9.12
C SER A 73 -4.65 19.86 -9.76
N THR A 74 -5.60 20.29 -8.95
CA THR A 74 -6.84 20.96 -9.41
C THR A 74 -6.74 22.48 -9.32
N ILE A 75 -5.61 22.99 -8.84
CA ILE A 75 -5.33 24.41 -8.66
C ILE A 75 -4.00 24.77 -9.29
N ASP A 76 -3.84 26.04 -9.60
CA ASP A 76 -2.53 26.64 -9.89
C ASP A 76 -1.87 27.04 -8.57
N GLY A 77 -0.60 26.67 -8.38
CA GLY A 77 0.15 26.95 -7.16
C GLY A 77 0.35 25.75 -6.23
N GLU A 78 0.56 26.03 -4.94
CA GLU A 78 0.95 25.01 -3.96
C GLU A 78 -0.22 24.15 -3.51
N VAL A 79 -0.02 22.82 -3.55
CA VAL A 79 -0.99 21.83 -3.10
C VAL A 79 -0.85 21.61 -1.59
N LEU A 80 -1.67 22.33 -0.81
CA LEU A 80 -1.70 22.26 0.64
C LEU A 80 -2.78 21.32 1.21
N GLU A 81 -3.84 21.03 0.45
CA GLU A 81 -4.97 20.23 0.92
C GLU A 81 -5.24 18.99 0.04
N PRO A 82 -5.74 17.88 0.61
CA PRO A 82 -6.11 16.71 -0.17
C PRO A 82 -7.14 16.98 -1.28
N SER A 83 -8.05 17.93 -1.10
CA SER A 83 -9.02 18.35 -2.11
C SER A 83 -8.34 18.87 -3.39
N HIS A 84 -7.17 19.50 -3.26
CA HIS A 84 -6.40 20.11 -4.35
C HIS A 84 -5.65 19.09 -5.23
N LEU A 85 -5.63 17.81 -4.85
CA LEU A 85 -4.87 16.78 -5.56
C LEU A 85 -5.75 15.58 -5.92
N GLN A 86 -5.92 15.30 -7.20
CA GLN A 86 -6.65 14.12 -7.66
C GLN A 86 -5.69 12.96 -7.95
N SER A 87 -6.00 11.77 -7.45
CA SER A 87 -5.30 10.53 -7.84
C SER A 87 -6.14 9.76 -8.85
N THR A 88 -5.59 9.53 -10.03
CA THR A 88 -6.24 8.78 -11.11
C THR A 88 -5.81 7.31 -11.19
N GLN A 89 -4.93 6.84 -10.31
CA GLN A 89 -4.40 5.48 -10.35
C GLN A 89 -4.18 4.87 -8.95
N SER A 90 -3.42 5.55 -8.10
CA SER A 90 -2.96 5.03 -6.81
C SER A 90 -3.38 5.99 -5.70
N ILE A 91 -4.48 5.69 -5.01
CA ILE A 91 -4.90 6.48 -3.84
C ILE A 91 -3.82 6.47 -2.75
N LEU A 92 -3.04 5.38 -2.65
CA LEU A 92 -1.87 5.29 -1.77
C LEU A 92 -0.85 6.39 -2.06
N ALA A 93 -0.60 6.73 -3.33
CA ALA A 93 0.35 7.80 -3.67
C ALA A 93 -0.13 9.15 -3.15
N LYS A 94 -1.45 9.39 -3.16
CA LYS A 94 -2.05 10.59 -2.57
C LYS A 94 -1.98 10.58 -1.05
N HIS A 95 -2.22 9.45 -0.39
CA HIS A 95 -2.03 9.36 1.07
C HIS A 95 -0.58 9.68 1.46
N LEU A 96 0.39 9.05 0.81
CA LEU A 96 1.81 9.30 1.06
C LEU A 96 2.18 10.78 0.84
N TYR A 97 1.63 11.42 -0.21
CA TYR A 97 1.88 12.83 -0.48
C TYR A 97 1.53 13.76 0.71
N PHE A 98 0.50 13.41 1.48
CA PHE A 98 0.00 14.22 2.59
C PHE A 98 0.39 13.68 3.98
N ASP A 99 1.27 12.70 4.05
CA ASP A 99 1.73 12.12 5.31
C ASP A 99 3.21 12.43 5.52
N SER A 100 3.48 13.52 6.22
CA SER A 100 4.84 14.02 6.48
C SER A 100 5.53 13.31 7.64
N SER A 101 4.79 12.51 8.41
CA SER A 101 5.29 11.90 9.65
C SER A 101 5.87 10.49 9.50
N LEU A 102 5.79 9.89 8.31
CA LEU A 102 6.23 8.50 8.07
C LEU A 102 7.74 8.32 8.02
N THR A 103 8.46 9.28 7.46
CA THR A 103 9.88 9.15 7.15
C THR A 103 10.51 10.53 7.10
N ASN A 104 11.72 10.64 7.65
CA ASN A 104 12.52 11.86 7.55
C ASN A 104 13.48 11.80 6.35
N ASP A 105 13.64 10.64 5.73
CA ASP A 105 14.68 10.37 4.73
C ASP A 105 14.17 10.47 3.29
N ASN A 106 12.85 10.41 3.08
CA ASN A 106 12.23 10.43 1.76
C ASN A 106 11.18 11.52 1.64
N ASP A 107 11.32 12.39 0.63
CA ASP A 107 10.28 13.37 0.31
C ASP A 107 9.10 12.70 -0.43
N LEU A 108 8.03 12.38 0.34
CA LEU A 108 6.83 11.73 -0.17
C LEU A 108 5.97 12.61 -1.08
N LYS A 109 6.26 13.91 -1.21
CA LYS A 109 5.63 14.75 -2.24
C LYS A 109 6.16 14.44 -3.64
N THR A 110 7.34 13.83 -3.75
CA THR A 110 7.95 13.43 -5.02
C THR A 110 7.67 11.97 -5.40
N GLU A 111 7.64 11.68 -6.70
CA GLU A 111 7.55 10.29 -7.18
C GLU A 111 8.73 9.44 -6.70
N CYS A 112 9.94 9.98 -6.75
CA CYS A 112 11.15 9.27 -6.32
C CYS A 112 11.10 8.91 -4.83
N GLY A 113 10.74 9.87 -3.97
CA GLY A 113 10.65 9.62 -2.52
C GLY A 113 9.58 8.59 -2.17
N ARG A 114 8.38 8.67 -2.78
CA ARG A 114 7.35 7.62 -2.57
C ARG A 114 7.82 6.24 -3.02
N ARG A 115 8.51 6.15 -4.16
CA ARG A 115 9.05 4.88 -4.68
C ARG A 115 10.09 4.29 -3.74
N ASN A 116 11.03 5.13 -3.29
CA ASN A 116 12.08 4.72 -2.36
C ASN A 116 11.49 4.26 -1.03
N PHE A 117 10.53 5.00 -0.48
CA PHE A 117 9.82 4.62 0.74
C PHE A 117 9.15 3.25 0.60
N LEU A 118 8.34 3.05 -0.46
CA LEU A 118 7.67 1.75 -0.70
C LEU A 118 8.68 0.60 -0.82
N ILE A 119 9.80 0.79 -1.49
CA ILE A 119 10.82 -0.27 -1.69
C ILE A 119 11.60 -0.55 -0.41
N LYS A 120 12.03 0.49 0.31
CA LYS A 120 13.05 0.38 1.37
C LYS A 120 12.46 0.30 2.77
N GLU A 121 11.29 0.87 2.99
CA GLU A 121 10.72 1.08 4.32
C GLU A 121 9.38 0.36 4.51
N THR A 122 8.93 -0.42 3.54
CA THR A 122 7.67 -1.19 3.66
C THR A 122 7.83 -2.65 3.27
N TYR A 123 6.95 -3.48 3.81
CA TYR A 123 6.74 -4.85 3.38
C TYR A 123 5.26 -5.11 3.09
N LEU A 124 5.02 -6.21 2.39
CA LEU A 124 3.73 -6.64 1.91
C LEU A 124 3.35 -7.98 2.55
N LEU A 125 2.11 -8.09 2.99
CA LEU A 125 1.46 -9.37 3.28
C LEU A 125 0.41 -9.65 2.21
N ILE A 126 0.51 -10.78 1.54
CA ILE A 126 -0.34 -11.17 0.41
C ILE A 126 -1.15 -12.41 0.79
N THR A 127 -2.46 -12.31 0.59
CA THR A 127 -3.40 -13.42 0.70
C THR A 127 -4.05 -13.63 -0.66
N TYR A 128 -3.75 -14.74 -1.31
CA TYR A 128 -4.42 -15.12 -2.55
C TYR A 128 -5.82 -15.64 -2.28
N THR A 129 -6.75 -15.33 -3.18
CA THR A 129 -8.15 -15.79 -3.09
C THR A 129 -8.56 -16.41 -4.41
N CYS A 130 -9.56 -17.29 -4.35
CA CYS A 130 -10.14 -17.92 -5.55
C CYS A 130 -10.76 -16.88 -6.50
N ASP A 131 -11.36 -15.82 -5.93
CA ASP A 131 -11.97 -14.74 -6.69
C ASP A 131 -11.91 -13.40 -5.93
N ARG A 132 -12.45 -12.35 -6.58
CA ARG A 132 -12.49 -11.01 -6.03
C ARG A 132 -13.52 -10.83 -4.91
N GLU A 133 -14.62 -11.58 -4.93
CA GLU A 133 -15.66 -11.42 -3.91
C GLU A 133 -15.17 -11.94 -2.56
N GLU A 134 -14.39 -13.01 -2.57
CA GLU A 134 -13.70 -13.48 -1.36
C GLU A 134 -12.64 -12.47 -0.89
N ALA A 135 -11.85 -11.89 -1.80
CA ALA A 135 -10.92 -10.82 -1.43
C ALA A 135 -11.66 -9.64 -0.76
N LYS A 136 -12.81 -9.25 -1.31
CA LYS A 136 -13.66 -8.17 -0.77
C LYS A 136 -14.23 -8.51 0.61
N ARG A 137 -14.61 -9.77 0.84
CA ARG A 137 -15.03 -10.25 2.16
C ARG A 137 -13.91 -10.07 3.19
N LEU A 138 -12.69 -10.50 2.84
CA LEU A 138 -11.51 -10.37 3.70
C LEU A 138 -11.12 -8.89 3.93
N GLU A 139 -11.20 -8.05 2.90
CA GLU A 139 -10.93 -6.60 3.01
C GLU A 139 -11.86 -5.95 4.02
N LYS A 140 -13.17 -6.25 3.96
CA LYS A 140 -14.15 -5.71 4.90
C LYS A 140 -13.86 -6.11 6.35
N ILE A 141 -13.40 -7.35 6.56
CA ILE A 141 -12.98 -7.83 7.88
C ILE A 141 -11.71 -7.09 8.32
N ALA A 142 -10.72 -6.96 7.45
CA ALA A 142 -9.49 -6.26 7.77
C ALA A 142 -9.74 -4.77 8.07
N GLU A 143 -10.58 -4.08 7.29
CA GLU A 143 -10.91 -2.66 7.47
C GLU A 143 -11.71 -2.39 8.76
N SER A 144 -12.38 -3.39 9.34
CA SER A 144 -13.13 -3.23 10.60
C SER A 144 -12.24 -3.11 11.84
N SER A 145 -10.97 -3.53 11.75
CA SER A 145 -9.99 -3.48 12.84
C SER A 145 -9.55 -2.08 13.27
N ASP A 146 -9.94 -1.04 12.51
CA ASP A 146 -9.58 0.38 12.67
C ASP A 146 -8.07 0.68 12.86
N MET A 147 -7.20 -0.30 12.59
CA MET A 147 -5.76 -0.14 12.74
C MET A 147 -5.11 0.59 11.55
N TRP A 148 -5.78 0.62 10.39
CA TRP A 148 -5.19 1.11 9.15
C TRP A 148 -5.06 2.62 9.15
N ARG A 149 -3.83 3.09 9.01
CA ARG A 149 -3.52 4.51 8.90
C ARG A 149 -4.23 5.19 7.73
N TYR A 150 -4.29 4.49 6.59
CA TYR A 150 -4.95 4.98 5.37
C TYR A 150 -6.29 4.28 5.14
N LYS A 151 -7.33 4.87 5.74
CA LYS A 151 -8.72 4.45 5.59
C LYS A 151 -9.60 5.63 5.17
N GLY A 152 -10.44 5.39 4.17
CA GLY A 152 -11.39 6.40 3.68
C GLY A 152 -10.71 7.61 3.02
N MET A 153 -11.11 8.81 3.44
CA MET A 153 -10.61 10.06 2.86
C MET A 153 -9.15 10.31 3.23
N VAL A 154 -8.41 10.91 2.29
CA VAL A 154 -7.03 11.34 2.54
C VAL A 154 -7.03 12.49 3.54
N LYS A 155 -6.17 12.39 4.55
CA LYS A 155 -5.96 13.39 5.60
C LYS A 155 -4.52 13.88 5.53
N ILE A 156 -4.28 15.08 6.05
CA ILE A 156 -2.93 15.59 6.31
C ILE A 156 -2.48 14.99 7.63
N ILE A 157 -1.29 14.36 7.65
CA ILE A 157 -0.70 13.75 8.85
C ILE A 157 0.76 14.21 9.02
#